data_AF-A0A013TAB4-F1
#
_entry.id   AF-A0A013TAB4-F1
#
_cell.length_a   1.000
_cell.length_b   1.000
_cell.length_c   1.000
_cell.angle_alpha   90.00
_cell.angle_beta   90.00
_cell.angle_gamma   90.00
#
_symmetry.space_group_name_H-M   'P 1'
#
loop_
_entity.id
_entity.type
_entity.pdbx_description
1 polymer ?
#
loop_
_entity_poly.entity_id
_entity_poly.type
_entity_poly.pdbx_seq_one_letter_code
_entity_poly.pdbx_strand_id
1 'polypeptide(L)'
;MNPLINLWDWIGCNSGQLQTLLGIFAIALAIKAAAYAREQIKYAREQIQIANDQQAEDLRLTAFNLKLSVLTIVYECKELIYSIEHKHKKLEETFTQFANIFNLTINDKMPGSEYSFAEYIKNPLNELKSPKDVVNRLIEQLTNKDTSVSHKDLEMYLEHLIPIKGKIHSANEGYDRRVEDIQKIIDSIQSKYPHS
;
A
#
# COMPACT_ATOMS: atom_id res chain seq x y z
N MET A 1 -33.27 -13.30 83.58
CA MET A 1 -31.91 -13.06 83.07
C MET A 1 -32.02 -12.64 81.61
N ASN A 2 -31.42 -11.50 81.24
CA ASN A 2 -31.48 -11.00 79.87
C ASN A 2 -30.56 -11.87 78.99
N PRO A 3 -31.06 -12.52 77.94
CA PRO A 3 -30.27 -13.40 77.08
C PRO A 3 -29.09 -12.69 76.42
N LEU A 4 -29.17 -11.37 76.20
CA LEU A 4 -28.06 -10.57 75.68
C LEU A 4 -26.93 -10.40 76.70
N ILE A 5 -27.26 -10.30 77.99
CA ILE A 5 -26.26 -10.19 79.08
C ILE A 5 -25.53 -11.53 79.23
N ASN A 6 -26.26 -12.65 79.19
CA ASN A 6 -25.66 -13.98 79.25
C ASN A 6 -24.77 -14.28 78.03
N LEU A 7 -25.17 -13.83 76.83
CA LEU A 7 -24.35 -13.95 75.62
C LEU A 7 -23.09 -13.08 75.72
N TRP A 8 -23.23 -11.85 76.24
CA TRP A 8 -22.11 -10.93 76.41
C TRP A 8 -21.09 -11.42 77.44
N ASP A 9 -21.56 -11.94 78.58
CA ASP A 9 -20.69 -12.53 79.61
C ASP A 9 -20.00 -13.81 79.09
N TRP A 10 -20.71 -14.62 78.30
CA TRP A 10 -20.14 -15.82 77.68
C TRP A 10 -19.08 -15.49 76.61
N ILE A 11 -19.33 -14.47 75.77
CA ILE A 11 -18.36 -13.95 74.80
C ILE A 11 -17.17 -13.32 75.52
N GLY A 12 -17.41 -12.59 76.61
CA GLY A 12 -16.37 -11.95 77.42
C GLY A 12 -15.43 -12.95 78.08
N CYS A 13 -15.98 -13.97 78.74
CA CYS A 13 -15.21 -15.04 79.41
C CYS A 13 -14.42 -15.92 78.44
N ASN A 14 -14.86 -16.05 77.18
CA ASN A 14 -14.20 -16.86 76.14
C ASN A 14 -13.52 -16.03 75.04
N SER A 15 -13.36 -14.72 75.26
CA SER A 15 -12.90 -13.74 74.25
C SER A 15 -11.57 -14.09 73.60
N GLY A 16 -10.58 -14.58 74.36
CA GLY A 16 -9.28 -15.01 73.83
C GLY A 16 -9.36 -16.24 72.91
N GLN A 17 -10.25 -17.19 73.20
CA GLN A 17 -10.48 -18.36 72.33
C GLN A 17 -11.23 -17.96 71.05
N LEU A 18 -12.23 -17.08 71.18
CA LEU A 18 -12.95 -16.51 70.04
C LEU A 18 -12.02 -15.71 69.12
N GLN A 19 -11.12 -14.90 69.68
CA GLN A 19 -10.10 -14.16 68.91
C GLN A 19 -9.14 -15.10 68.19
N THR A 20 -8.74 -16.20 68.84
CA THR A 20 -7.88 -17.23 68.22
C THR A 20 -8.59 -17.92 67.05
N LEU A 21 -9.86 -18.29 67.21
CA LEU A 21 -10.67 -18.89 66.15
C LEU A 21 -10.89 -17.92 64.97
N LEU A 22 -11.17 -16.64 65.25
CA LEU A 22 -11.27 -15.60 64.23
C LEU A 22 -9.93 -15.38 63.51
N GLY A 23 -8.81 -15.45 64.21
CA GLY A 23 -7.46 -15.39 63.62
C GLY A 23 -7.19 -16.54 62.67
N ILE A 24 -7.55 -17.78 63.05
CA ILE A 24 -7.43 -18.97 62.18
C ILE A 24 -8.33 -18.80 60.94
N PHE A 25 -9.55 -18.31 61.11
CA PHE A 25 -10.46 -18.06 60.00
C PHE A 25 -9.92 -16.98 59.04
N ALA A 26 -9.37 -15.89 59.59
CA ALA A 26 -8.72 -14.83 58.81
C ALA A 26 -7.50 -15.35 58.03
N ILE A 27 -6.68 -16.22 58.62
CA ILE A 27 -5.55 -16.88 57.95
C ILE A 27 -6.05 -17.78 56.81
N ALA A 28 -7.09 -18.57 57.03
CA ALA A 28 -7.66 -19.44 56.00
C ALA A 28 -8.20 -18.62 54.81
N LEU A 29 -8.87 -17.49 55.07
CA LEU A 29 -9.34 -16.57 54.03
C LEU A 29 -8.16 -15.89 53.30
N ALA A 30 -7.12 -15.46 54.01
CA ALA A 30 -5.94 -14.85 53.42
C ALA A 30 -5.20 -15.81 52.48
N ILE A 31 -5.10 -17.09 52.83
CA ILE A 31 -4.51 -18.13 51.97
C ILE A 31 -5.34 -18.31 50.70
N LYS A 32 -6.68 -18.37 50.81
CA LYS A 32 -7.56 -18.47 49.64
C LYS A 32 -7.47 -17.23 48.75
N ALA A 33 -7.46 -16.04 49.33
CA ALA A 33 -7.32 -14.78 48.59
C ALA A 33 -5.97 -14.70 47.88
N ALA A 34 -4.88 -15.13 48.53
CA ALA A 34 -3.55 -15.16 47.92
C ALA A 34 -3.45 -16.18 46.77
N ALA A 35 -4.08 -17.35 46.90
CA ALA A 35 -4.16 -18.34 45.82
C ALA A 35 -4.94 -17.78 44.61
N TYR A 36 -6.09 -17.18 44.85
CA TYR A 36 -6.91 -16.55 43.82
C TYR A 36 -6.19 -15.38 43.13
N ALA A 37 -5.51 -14.52 43.89
CA ALA A 37 -4.72 -13.43 43.34
C ALA A 37 -3.58 -13.93 42.43
N ARG A 38 -2.93 -15.06 42.77
CA ARG A 38 -1.91 -15.68 41.92
C ARG A 38 -2.49 -16.18 40.61
N GLU A 39 -3.66 -16.83 40.65
CA GLU A 39 -4.35 -17.28 39.43
C GLU A 39 -4.75 -16.09 38.55
N GLN A 40 -5.31 -15.03 39.13
CA GLN A 40 -5.64 -13.81 38.39
C GLN A 40 -4.40 -13.18 37.73
N ILE A 41 -3.27 -13.11 38.43
CA ILE A 41 -2.01 -12.59 37.86
C ILE A 41 -1.55 -13.47 36.69
N LYS A 42 -1.68 -14.79 36.81
CA LYS A 42 -1.34 -15.71 35.73
C LYS A 42 -2.22 -15.47 34.50
N TYR A 43 -3.54 -15.43 34.67
CA TYR A 43 -4.48 -15.17 33.57
C TYR A 43 -4.25 -13.80 32.93
N ALA A 44 -3.99 -12.77 33.73
CA ALA A 44 -3.67 -11.44 33.22
C ALA A 44 -2.40 -11.44 32.36
N ARG A 45 -1.35 -12.17 32.78
CA ARG A 45 -0.11 -12.32 31.99
C ARG A 45 -0.36 -13.06 30.68
N GLU A 46 -1.13 -14.15 30.71
CA GLU A 46 -1.49 -14.90 29.51
C GLU A 46 -2.25 -14.01 28.51
N GLN A 47 -3.21 -13.20 28.99
CA GLN A 47 -3.92 -12.25 28.12
C GLN A 47 -3.01 -11.17 27.53
N ILE A 48 -2.09 -10.62 28.32
CA ILE A 48 -1.10 -9.65 27.81
C ILE A 48 -0.23 -10.29 26.73
N GLN A 49 0.19 -11.54 26.92
CA GLN A 49 0.99 -12.24 25.91
C GLN A 49 0.19 -12.47 24.62
N ILE A 50 -1.05 -12.94 24.73
CA ILE A 50 -1.94 -13.12 23.57
C ILE A 50 -2.14 -11.79 22.82
N ALA A 51 -2.35 -10.69 23.54
CA ALA A 51 -2.52 -9.36 22.94
C ALA A 51 -1.23 -8.89 22.21
N ASN A 52 -0.05 -9.12 22.81
CA ASN A 52 1.22 -8.79 22.17
C ASN A 52 1.47 -9.64 20.91
N ASP A 53 1.16 -10.94 20.97
CA ASP A 53 1.30 -11.86 19.84
C ASP A 53 0.34 -11.47 18.70
N GLN A 54 -0.90 -11.12 19.01
CA GLN A 54 -1.86 -10.58 18.04
C GLN A 54 -1.38 -9.30 17.39
N GLN A 55 -0.88 -8.34 18.19
CA GLN A 55 -0.34 -7.09 17.67
C GLN A 55 0.86 -7.32 16.74
N ALA A 56 1.73 -8.28 17.06
CA ALA A 56 2.88 -8.61 16.22
C ALA A 56 2.43 -9.22 14.87
N GLU A 57 1.42 -10.10 14.88
CA GLU A 57 0.85 -10.66 13.67
C GLU A 57 0.13 -9.60 12.83
N ASP A 58 -0.65 -8.72 13.44
CA ASP A 58 -1.32 -7.62 12.74
C ASP A 58 -0.31 -6.69 12.05
N LEU A 59 0.82 -6.37 12.70
CA LEU A 59 1.90 -5.58 12.10
C LEU A 59 2.53 -6.30 10.90
N ARG A 60 2.75 -7.62 10.99
CA ARG A 60 3.26 -8.44 9.89
C ARG A 60 2.31 -8.46 8.70
N LEU A 61 1.02 -8.70 8.95
CA LEU A 61 -0.02 -8.69 7.93
C LEU A 61 -0.13 -7.32 7.26
N THR A 62 -0.11 -6.25 8.03
CA THR A 62 -0.16 -4.88 7.50
C THR A 62 1.06 -4.61 6.60
N ALA A 63 2.27 -4.97 7.04
CA ALA A 63 3.47 -4.82 6.22
C ALA A 63 3.43 -5.67 4.94
N PHE A 64 2.92 -6.90 5.02
CA PHE A 64 2.74 -7.77 3.85
C PHE A 64 1.73 -7.17 2.85
N ASN A 65 0.58 -6.70 3.33
CA ASN A 65 -0.44 -6.07 2.50
C ASN A 65 0.09 -4.82 1.82
N LEU A 66 0.83 -3.98 2.54
CA LEU A 66 1.45 -2.78 2.02
C LEU A 66 2.46 -3.10 0.92
N LYS A 67 3.32 -4.11 1.15
CA LYS A 67 4.27 -4.62 0.16
C LYS A 67 3.56 -5.12 -1.09
N LEU A 68 2.47 -5.85 -0.93
CA LEU A 68 1.65 -6.34 -2.04
C LEU A 68 1.04 -5.17 -2.82
N SER A 69 0.48 -4.16 -2.15
CA SER A 69 -0.08 -2.97 -2.80
C SER A 69 0.95 -2.21 -3.61
N VAL A 70 2.17 -2.01 -3.07
CA VAL A 70 3.26 -1.37 -3.82
C VAL A 70 3.59 -2.20 -5.06
N LEU A 71 3.78 -3.51 -4.91
CA LEU A 71 4.07 -4.40 -6.03
C LEU A 71 2.99 -4.32 -7.11
N THR A 72 1.71 -4.37 -6.74
CA THR A 72 0.59 -4.24 -7.68
C THR A 72 0.70 -2.96 -8.50
N ILE A 73 0.89 -1.80 -7.86
CA ILE A 73 0.98 -0.52 -8.57
C ILE A 73 2.21 -0.47 -9.48
N VAL A 74 3.35 -1.00 -9.03
CA VAL A 74 4.57 -1.05 -9.81
C VAL A 74 4.40 -1.93 -11.06
N TYR A 75 3.75 -3.08 -10.94
CA TYR A 75 3.43 -3.94 -12.09
C TYR A 75 2.46 -3.27 -13.05
N GLU A 76 1.42 -2.59 -12.56
CA GLU A 76 0.52 -1.82 -13.44
C GLU A 76 1.27 -0.70 -14.19
N CYS A 77 2.21 -0.02 -13.53
CA CYS A 77 3.07 0.96 -14.20
C CYS A 77 3.92 0.30 -15.29
N LYS A 78 4.48 -0.89 -15.03
CA LYS A 78 5.24 -1.67 -16.02
C LYS A 78 4.39 -1.99 -17.26
N GLU A 79 3.18 -2.48 -17.06
CA GLU A 79 2.24 -2.80 -18.14
C GLU A 79 1.87 -1.56 -18.96
N LEU A 80 1.62 -0.42 -18.29
CA LEU A 80 1.34 0.85 -18.99
C LEU A 80 2.54 1.34 -19.80
N ILE A 81 3.76 1.25 -19.26
CA ILE A 81 4.98 1.61 -19.98
C ILE A 81 5.13 0.72 -21.23
N TYR A 82 4.95 -0.58 -21.08
CA TYR A 82 5.02 -1.52 -22.20
C TYR A 82 3.94 -1.22 -23.26
N SER A 83 2.73 -0.86 -22.83
CA SER A 83 1.64 -0.45 -23.71
C SER A 83 2.03 0.81 -24.52
N ILE A 84 2.62 1.81 -23.88
CA ILE A 84 3.10 3.01 -24.56
C ILE A 84 4.19 2.67 -25.58
N GLU A 85 5.17 1.83 -25.21
CA GLU A 85 6.23 1.38 -26.12
C GLU A 85 5.65 0.70 -27.36
N HIS A 86 4.60 -0.11 -27.21
CA HIS A 86 3.93 -0.77 -28.33
C HIS A 86 3.09 0.20 -29.18
N LYS A 87 2.35 1.11 -28.54
CA LYS A 87 1.52 2.13 -29.22
C LYS A 87 2.36 3.17 -29.97
N HIS A 88 3.59 3.39 -29.54
CA HIS A 88 4.48 4.35 -30.19
C HIS A 88 4.73 4.02 -31.67
N LYS A 89 4.86 2.73 -32.02
CA LYS A 89 5.01 2.33 -33.42
C LYS A 89 3.83 2.78 -34.29
N LYS A 90 2.61 2.60 -33.78
CA LYS A 90 1.39 3.06 -34.47
C LYS A 90 1.38 4.58 -34.63
N LEU A 91 1.82 5.32 -33.61
CA LEU A 91 1.93 6.78 -33.68
C LEU A 91 2.92 7.22 -34.76
N GLU A 92 4.09 6.57 -34.84
CA GLU A 92 5.11 6.83 -35.86
C GLU A 92 4.59 6.55 -37.27
N GLU A 93 3.89 5.43 -37.47
CA GLU A 93 3.24 5.08 -38.74
C GLU A 93 2.20 6.14 -39.16
N THR A 94 1.31 6.55 -38.25
CA THR A 94 0.28 7.56 -38.51
C THR A 94 0.89 8.93 -38.82
N PHE A 95 1.96 9.34 -38.12
CA PHE A 95 2.67 10.58 -38.43
C PHE A 95 3.41 10.53 -39.76
N THR A 96 3.95 9.38 -40.14
CA THR A 96 4.59 9.18 -41.44
C THR A 96 3.57 9.38 -42.57
N GLN A 97 2.38 8.79 -42.43
CA GLN A 97 1.28 8.99 -43.38
C GLN A 97 0.88 10.46 -43.47
N PHE A 98 0.73 11.13 -42.32
CA PHE A 98 0.41 12.55 -42.25
C PHE A 98 1.47 13.41 -42.97
N ALA A 99 2.75 13.19 -42.71
CA ALA A 99 3.84 13.93 -43.35
C ALA A 99 3.83 13.75 -44.87
N ASN A 100 3.62 12.50 -45.34
CA ASN A 100 3.61 12.18 -46.76
C ASN A 100 2.48 12.90 -47.53
N ILE A 101 1.33 13.16 -46.91
CA ILE A 101 0.23 13.94 -47.53
C ILE A 101 0.70 15.36 -47.92
N PHE A 102 1.67 15.90 -47.19
CA PHE A 102 2.24 17.23 -47.45
C PHE A 102 3.57 17.16 -48.20
N ASN A 103 3.93 16.00 -48.78
CA ASN A 103 5.24 15.73 -49.39
C ASN A 103 6.42 16.00 -48.44
N LEU A 104 6.20 15.77 -47.14
CA LEU A 104 7.22 15.83 -46.10
C LEU A 104 7.58 14.42 -45.62
N THR A 105 8.74 14.29 -44.99
CA THR A 105 9.18 13.10 -44.27
C THR A 105 9.14 13.35 -42.77
N ILE A 106 9.19 12.29 -41.96
CA ILE A 106 9.23 12.42 -40.50
C ILE A 106 10.50 13.11 -39.97
N ASN A 107 11.54 13.20 -40.79
CA ASN A 107 12.79 13.87 -40.43
C ASN A 107 12.75 15.37 -40.73
N ASP A 108 11.76 15.85 -41.49
CA ASP A 108 11.59 17.26 -41.75
C ASP A 108 11.07 17.99 -40.50
N LYS A 109 11.41 19.28 -40.39
CA LYS A 109 10.94 20.13 -39.29
C LYS A 109 9.42 20.27 -39.34
N MET A 110 8.78 20.21 -38.19
CA MET A 110 7.36 20.51 -38.08
C MET A 110 7.12 21.99 -38.41
N PRO A 111 6.04 22.35 -39.14
CA PRO A 111 5.72 23.74 -39.42
C PRO A 111 5.60 24.56 -38.12
N GLY A 112 6.39 25.64 -38.02
CA GLY A 112 6.40 26.51 -36.84
C GLY A 112 7.13 25.96 -35.60
N SER A 113 7.92 24.89 -35.76
CA SER A 113 8.70 24.27 -34.69
C SER A 113 10.17 24.14 -35.08
N GLU A 114 11.05 24.13 -34.07
CA GLU A 114 12.47 23.81 -34.26
C GLU A 114 12.74 22.30 -34.33
N TYR A 115 11.76 21.48 -33.94
CA TYR A 115 11.87 20.02 -33.89
C TYR A 115 11.28 19.36 -35.14
N SER A 116 11.87 18.24 -35.53
CA SER A 116 11.28 17.29 -36.50
C SER A 116 10.12 16.51 -35.93
N PHE A 117 9.29 15.92 -36.80
CA PHE A 117 8.22 15.01 -36.37
C PHE A 117 8.81 13.83 -35.58
N ALA A 118 9.92 13.25 -36.04
CA ALA A 118 10.60 12.15 -35.37
C ALA A 118 11.06 12.52 -33.95
N GLU A 119 11.65 13.71 -33.76
CA GLU A 119 12.03 14.19 -32.43
C GLU A 119 10.83 14.38 -31.51
N TYR A 120 9.76 14.99 -32.02
CA TYR A 120 8.52 15.17 -31.26
C TYR A 120 7.91 13.84 -30.81
N ILE A 121 7.84 12.86 -31.72
CA ILE A 121 7.26 11.53 -31.45
C ILE A 121 8.12 10.76 -30.45
N LYS A 122 9.45 10.88 -30.53
CA LYS A 122 10.42 10.15 -29.70
C LYS A 122 10.58 10.74 -28.29
N ASN A 123 10.27 12.02 -28.10
CA ASN A 123 10.45 12.68 -26.80
C ASN A 123 9.68 11.99 -25.66
N PRO A 124 8.38 11.67 -25.78
CA PRO A 124 7.66 10.96 -24.73
C PRO A 124 8.23 9.57 -24.40
N LEU A 125 8.80 8.84 -25.37
CA LEU A 125 9.50 7.57 -25.10
C LEU A 125 10.78 7.79 -24.27
N ASN A 126 11.53 8.85 -24.55
CA ASN A 126 12.74 9.16 -23.79
C ASN A 126 12.40 9.51 -22.33
N GLU A 127 11.29 10.21 -22.11
CA GLU A 127 10.79 10.54 -20.76
C GLU A 127 10.38 9.30 -19.95
N LEU A 128 10.05 8.17 -20.60
CA LEU A 128 9.69 6.91 -19.92
C LEU A 128 10.88 6.09 -19.40
N LYS A 129 12.12 6.38 -19.83
CA LYS A 129 13.30 5.61 -19.40
C LYS A 129 13.49 5.63 -17.88
N SER A 130 13.42 6.82 -17.29
CA SER A 130 13.59 6.97 -15.83
C SER A 130 12.48 6.26 -15.03
N PRO A 131 11.18 6.44 -15.33
CA PRO A 131 10.12 5.64 -14.73
C PRO A 131 10.30 4.13 -14.88
N LYS A 132 10.72 3.66 -16.06
CA LYS A 132 10.97 2.23 -16.33
C LYS A 132 12.08 1.67 -15.44
N ASP A 133 13.18 2.41 -15.29
CA ASP A 133 14.30 2.01 -14.42
C ASP A 133 13.87 1.96 -12.95
N VAL A 134 13.09 2.94 -12.50
CA VAL A 134 12.54 2.98 -11.13
C VAL A 134 11.62 1.78 -10.88
N VAL A 135 10.69 1.52 -11.80
CA VAL A 135 9.75 0.38 -11.73
C VAL A 135 10.51 -0.94 -11.64
N ASN A 136 11.50 -1.17 -12.51
CA ASN A 136 12.27 -2.41 -12.49
C ASN A 136 13.07 -2.58 -11.19
N ARG A 137 13.73 -1.51 -10.72
CA ARG A 137 14.44 -1.54 -9.43
C ARG A 137 13.51 -1.86 -8.26
N LEU A 138 12.32 -1.26 -8.22
CA LEU A 138 11.34 -1.53 -7.16
C LEU A 138 10.85 -2.99 -7.20
N ILE A 139 10.59 -3.55 -8.39
CA ILE A 139 10.25 -4.97 -8.53
C ILE A 139 11.37 -5.84 -7.96
N GLU A 140 12.62 -5.60 -8.36
CA GLU A 140 13.77 -6.36 -7.86
C GLU A 140 13.92 -6.27 -6.34
N GLN A 141 13.87 -5.06 -5.78
CA GLN A 141 13.99 -4.84 -4.33
C GLN A 141 12.86 -5.50 -3.53
N LEU A 142 11.62 -5.42 -4.02
CA LEU A 142 10.45 -5.93 -3.31
C LEU A 142 10.26 -7.43 -3.50
N THR A 143 10.70 -8.01 -4.62
CA THR A 143 10.61 -9.47 -4.84
C THR A 143 11.76 -10.24 -4.20
N ASN A 144 12.91 -9.59 -3.99
CA ASN A 144 14.02 -10.20 -3.29
C ASN A 144 13.66 -10.44 -1.81
N LYS A 145 13.87 -11.69 -1.37
CA LYS A 145 13.59 -12.15 0.00
C LYS A 145 14.64 -11.69 1.01
N ASP A 146 15.83 -11.35 0.54
CA ASP A 146 16.97 -10.95 1.38
C ASP A 146 16.94 -9.45 1.73
N THR A 147 16.10 -8.67 1.04
CA THR A 147 15.88 -7.25 1.33
C THR A 147 14.66 -7.04 2.21
N SER A 148 14.87 -6.59 3.44
CA SER A 148 13.79 -6.08 4.29
C SER A 148 13.53 -4.61 3.95
N VAL A 149 12.38 -4.33 3.35
CA VAL A 149 11.91 -2.94 3.13
C VAL A 149 11.10 -2.52 4.35
N SER A 150 11.37 -1.32 4.88
CA SER A 150 10.67 -0.84 6.07
C SER A 150 9.21 -0.46 5.74
N HIS A 151 8.35 -0.50 6.76
CA HIS A 151 6.95 -0.08 6.61
C HIS A 151 6.83 1.35 6.09
N LYS A 152 7.65 2.27 6.63
CA LYS A 152 7.68 3.68 6.23
C LYS A 152 8.11 3.86 4.78
N ASP A 153 9.08 3.07 4.31
CA ASP A 153 9.51 3.14 2.90
C ASP A 153 8.40 2.67 1.96
N LEU A 154 7.66 1.62 2.35
CA LEU A 154 6.52 1.13 1.58
C LEU A 154 5.38 2.16 1.51
N GLU A 155 5.09 2.87 2.60
CA GLU A 155 4.11 3.97 2.61
C GLU A 155 4.56 5.10 1.67
N MET A 156 5.82 5.52 1.79
CA MET A 156 6.41 6.55 0.92
C MET A 156 6.38 6.12 -0.56
N TYR A 157 6.64 4.85 -0.86
CA TYR A 157 6.51 4.34 -2.21
C TYR A 157 5.08 4.43 -2.72
N LEU A 158 4.07 4.07 -1.94
CA LEU A 158 2.67 4.22 -2.34
C LEU A 158 2.31 5.67 -2.65
N GLU A 159 2.67 6.60 -1.75
CA GLU A 159 2.38 8.02 -1.91
C GLU A 159 2.95 8.59 -3.22
N HIS A 160 4.15 8.17 -3.61
CA HIS A 160 4.79 8.63 -4.84
C HIS A 160 4.35 7.86 -6.09
N LEU A 161 4.08 6.55 -5.98
CA LEU A 161 3.74 5.72 -7.13
C LEU A 161 2.35 6.00 -7.67
N ILE A 162 1.36 6.31 -6.83
CA ILE A 162 0.00 6.63 -7.26
C ILE A 162 -0.03 7.79 -8.28
N PRO A 163 0.53 8.98 -8.00
CA PRO A 163 0.54 10.07 -8.97
C PRO A 163 1.40 9.76 -10.20
N ILE A 164 2.49 8.98 -10.06
CA ILE A 164 3.29 8.53 -11.20
C ILE A 164 2.46 7.62 -12.12
N LYS A 165 1.75 6.63 -11.56
CA LYS A 165 0.81 5.77 -12.31
C LYS A 165 -0.22 6.62 -13.06
N GLY A 166 -0.81 7.62 -12.39
CA GLY A 166 -1.76 8.52 -13.02
C GLY A 166 -1.19 9.28 -14.22
N LYS A 167 0.06 9.74 -14.13
CA LYS A 167 0.76 10.41 -15.24
C LYS A 167 1.06 9.44 -16.39
N ILE A 168 1.55 8.23 -16.10
CA ILE A 168 1.83 7.21 -17.12
C ILE A 168 0.52 6.79 -17.80
N HIS A 169 -0.55 6.58 -17.05
CA HIS A 169 -1.86 6.28 -17.60
C HIS A 169 -2.38 7.40 -18.51
N SER A 170 -2.30 8.65 -18.07
CA SER A 170 -2.67 9.81 -18.88
C SER A 170 -1.85 9.92 -20.17
N ALA A 171 -0.55 9.58 -20.11
CA ALA A 171 0.31 9.52 -21.27
C ALA A 171 -0.12 8.39 -22.21
N ASN A 172 -0.44 7.21 -21.69
CA ASN A 172 -0.92 6.06 -22.46
C ASN A 172 -2.20 6.38 -23.25
N GLU A 173 -3.19 6.98 -22.59
CA GLU A 173 -4.42 7.46 -23.25
C GLU A 173 -4.13 8.61 -24.23
N GLY A 174 -3.11 9.42 -23.96
CA GLY A 174 -2.66 10.49 -24.86
C GLY A 174 -2.11 9.97 -26.19
N TYR A 175 -1.54 8.78 -26.24
CA TYR A 175 -1.11 8.16 -27.50
C TYR A 175 -2.29 7.82 -28.38
N ASP A 176 -3.32 7.16 -27.84
CA ASP A 176 -4.50 6.77 -28.61
C ASP A 176 -5.24 7.99 -29.16
N ARG A 177 -5.43 9.01 -28.32
CA ARG A 177 -6.04 10.28 -28.76
C ARG A 177 -5.26 10.95 -29.89
N ARG A 178 -3.93 11.04 -29.78
CA ARG A 178 -3.10 11.63 -30.85
C ARG A 178 -3.19 10.84 -32.15
N VAL A 179 -3.19 9.51 -32.08
CA VAL A 179 -3.39 8.66 -33.27
C VAL A 179 -4.75 8.94 -33.90
N GLU A 180 -5.82 8.96 -33.11
CA GLU A 180 -7.17 9.24 -33.61
C GLU A 180 -7.31 10.63 -34.23
N ASP A 181 -6.76 11.65 -33.58
CA ASP A 181 -6.84 13.03 -34.05
C ASP A 181 -6.13 13.22 -35.38
N ILE A 182 -4.93 12.63 -35.54
CA ILE A 182 -4.19 12.68 -36.80
C ILE A 182 -4.91 11.86 -37.87
N GLN A 183 -5.45 10.68 -37.52
CA GLN A 183 -6.20 9.86 -38.47
C GLN A 183 -7.43 10.60 -39.01
N LYS A 184 -8.18 11.30 -38.15
CA LYS A 184 -9.32 12.13 -38.59
C LYS A 184 -8.90 13.22 -39.58
N ILE A 185 -7.72 13.82 -39.39
CA ILE A 185 -7.19 14.82 -40.31
C ILE A 185 -6.82 14.17 -41.65
N ILE A 186 -6.12 13.03 -41.62
CA ILE A 186 -5.79 12.25 -42.81
C ILE A 186 -7.05 11.91 -43.61
N ASP A 187 -8.05 11.32 -42.95
CA ASP A 187 -9.32 10.90 -43.57
C ASP A 187 -10.07 12.11 -44.17
N SER A 188 -10.04 13.26 -43.49
CA SER A 188 -10.65 14.50 -44.00
C SER A 188 -9.94 15.06 -45.22
N ILE A 189 -8.63 14.88 -45.35
CA ILE A 189 -7.87 15.35 -46.51
C ILE A 189 -8.10 14.40 -47.69
N GLN A 190 -7.99 13.09 -47.47
CA GLN A 190 -8.18 12.07 -48.50
C GLN A 190 -9.60 12.07 -49.07
N SER A 191 -10.63 12.29 -48.22
CA SER A 191 -12.02 12.43 -48.70
C SER A 191 -12.24 13.68 -49.56
N LYS A 192 -11.47 14.76 -49.33
CA LYS A 192 -11.54 15.99 -50.14
C LYS A 192 -10.70 15.90 -51.42
N TYR A 193 -9.64 15.10 -51.43
CA TYR A 193 -8.71 14.96 -52.54
C TYR A 193 -8.39 13.47 -52.83
N PRO A 194 -9.32 12.70 -53.42
CA PRO A 194 -9.19 11.24 -53.55
C PRO A 194 -8.16 10.76 -54.59
N HIS A 195 -7.46 11.66 -55.30
CA HIS A 195 -6.61 11.33 -56.46
C HIS A 195 -5.24 12.04 -56.46
N SER A 196 -4.78 12.55 -55.31
CA SER A 196 -3.40 13.03 -55.13
C SER A 196 -2.52 11.97 -54.49
#